data_AF-A4BQ01-F1
#
_entry.id   AF-A4BQ01-F1
#
_cell.length_a   1.000
_cell.length_b   1.000
_cell.length_c   1.000
_cell.angle_alpha   90.00
_cell.angle_beta   90.00
_cell.angle_gamma   90.00
#
_symmetry.space_group_name_H-M   'P 1'
#
loop_
_entity.id
_entity.type
_entity.pdbx_description
1 polymer ?
#
loop_
_entity_poly.entity_id
_entity_poly.type
_entity_poly.pdbx_seq_one_letter_code
_entity_poly.pdbx_strand_id
1 'polypeptide(L)'
;MFIRRTQTRSTATGESYVTYRLVRSERRAGKVRQRTLLNLGRHFPVAQAHWSALCARIEQRLSGQAALFDEEGKGLPLAVERQAERIAARLLAEQGGTPAPADAGGVPGGGGDVQSVDVDSLSLVRPRSVGVEQLALWALRQAGLEEQLQALGLTGPQRAAALGLIVARMAAPGSERATYQWLARRSGLGELLEVDFEAMSPMQLYRTSDILLRHRAALEGHLFARVSDLFALAPTITLYDLTNTYFEGEAPVKSGRAPRPLQGAAQRLPAAHPGAGARCLRLCAPLAGLRWQCGRGADPPGDAHRPRGARRRACGHGPRGGHRGQPRLAGRAGLPLSGGQPRAPPRGRF
;
A
#
# COMPACT_ATOMS: atom_id res chain seq x y z
N MET A 1 -24.26 3.29 18.57
CA MET A 1 -24.23 2.40 17.38
C MET A 1 -24.08 0.96 17.86
N PHE A 2 -24.43 -0.05 17.05
CA PHE A 2 -24.12 -1.46 17.36
C PHE A 2 -23.92 -2.29 16.10
N ILE A 3 -23.22 -3.42 16.23
CA ILE A 3 -23.01 -4.39 15.15
C ILE A 3 -24.10 -5.47 15.24
N ARG A 4 -24.82 -5.67 14.13
CA ARG A 4 -25.84 -6.71 14.00
C ARG A 4 -25.29 -7.88 13.19
N ARG A 5 -25.33 -9.08 13.79
CA ARG A 5 -25.11 -10.34 13.08
C ARG A 5 -26.43 -10.80 12.46
N THR A 6 -26.45 -11.00 11.14
CA THR A 6 -27.64 -11.50 10.43
C THR A 6 -27.27 -12.78 9.69
N GLN A 7 -28.02 -13.85 9.93
CA GLN A 7 -27.92 -15.07 9.12
C GLN A 7 -28.67 -14.84 7.81
N THR A 8 -28.04 -15.15 6.68
CA THR A 8 -28.60 -15.01 5.35
C THR A 8 -28.47 -16.34 4.63
N ARG A 9 -29.51 -16.74 3.90
CA ARG A 9 -29.48 -17.97 3.10
C ARG A 9 -29.23 -17.60 1.65
N SER A 10 -28.28 -18.27 1.02
CA SER A 10 -28.05 -18.17 -0.43
C SER A 10 -29.19 -18.86 -1.15
N THR A 11 -29.88 -18.16 -2.05
CA THR A 11 -30.92 -18.73 -2.91
C THR A 11 -30.35 -19.66 -3.98
N ALA A 12 -29.09 -19.46 -4.39
CA ALA A 12 -28.43 -20.24 -5.43
C ALA A 12 -27.81 -21.54 -4.91
N THR A 13 -27.26 -21.55 -3.68
CA THR A 13 -26.55 -22.71 -3.11
C THR A 13 -27.24 -23.33 -1.91
N GLY A 14 -28.31 -22.71 -1.39
CA GLY A 14 -29.01 -23.18 -0.19
C GLY A 14 -28.25 -23.00 1.13
N GLU A 15 -26.95 -22.69 1.06
CA GLU A 15 -26.05 -22.51 2.21
C GLU A 15 -26.39 -21.27 3.03
N SER A 16 -26.33 -21.41 4.36
CA SER A 16 -26.47 -20.31 5.30
C SER A 16 -25.11 -19.67 5.56
N TYR A 17 -25.04 -18.33 5.43
CA TYR A 17 -23.86 -17.56 5.74
C TYR A 17 -24.20 -16.40 6.67
N VAL A 18 -23.21 -15.95 7.43
CA VAL A 18 -23.36 -14.84 8.37
C VAL A 18 -22.89 -13.54 7.70
N THR A 19 -23.67 -12.48 7.87
CA THR A 19 -23.28 -11.12 7.49
C THR A 19 -23.33 -10.19 8.69
N TYR A 20 -22.47 -9.17 8.66
CA TYR A 20 -22.36 -8.16 9.71
C TYR A 20 -22.77 -6.80 9.15
N ARG A 21 -23.53 -6.04 9.93
CA ARG A 21 -24.00 -4.69 9.59
C ARG A 21 -23.77 -3.75 10.76
N LEU A 22 -23.29 -2.54 10.48
CA LEU A 22 -23.26 -1.46 11.47
C LEU A 22 -24.62 -0.75 11.45
N VAL A 23 -25.26 -0.66 12.61
CA VAL A 23 -26.61 -0.11 12.75
C VAL A 23 -26.60 1.03 13.77
N ARG A 24 -27.36 2.08 13.47
CA ARG A 24 -27.66 3.17 14.40
C ARG A 24 -29.15 3.17 14.74
N SER A 25 -29.44 3.31 16.03
CA SER A 25 -30.81 3.54 16.50
C SER A 25 -31.05 5.05 16.53
N GLU A 26 -32.10 5.51 15.85
CA GLU A 26 -32.49 6.93 15.77
C GLU A 26 -33.95 7.07 16.24
N ARG A 27 -34.26 8.10 17.01
CA ARG A 27 -35.65 8.45 17.32
C ARG A 27 -36.18 9.37 16.23
N ARG A 28 -37.17 8.92 15.47
CA ARG A 28 -37.92 9.75 14.52
C ARG A 28 -39.39 9.78 14.91
N ALA A 29 -39.95 10.99 15.07
CA ALA A 29 -41.36 11.21 15.42
C ALA A 29 -41.81 10.36 16.63
N GLY A 30 -41.04 10.40 17.72
CA GLY A 30 -41.34 9.67 18.96
C GLY A 30 -41.14 8.15 18.93
N LYS A 31 -40.83 7.54 17.77
CA LYS A 31 -40.58 6.10 17.63
C LYS A 31 -39.09 5.81 17.40
N VAL A 32 -38.57 4.78 18.06
CA VAL A 32 -37.20 4.30 17.81
C VAL A 32 -37.19 3.52 16.48
N ARG A 33 -36.40 3.98 15.52
CA ARG A 33 -36.15 3.29 14.25
C ARG A 33 -34.67 2.92 14.16
N GLN A 34 -34.40 1.78 13.53
CA GLN A 34 -33.03 1.33 13.26
C GLN A 34 -32.67 1.64 11.81
N ARG A 35 -31.53 2.28 11.60
CA ARG A 35 -30.95 2.57 10.28
C ARG A 35 -29.64 1.80 10.13
N THR A 36 -29.50 1.05 9.04
CA THR A 36 -28.22 0.44 8.68
C THR A 36 -27.31 1.54 8.13
N LEU A 37 -26.14 1.72 8.73
CA LEU A 37 -25.14 2.70 8.30
C LEU A 37 -24.20 2.09 7.25
N LEU A 38 -23.65 0.90 7.52
CA LEU A 38 -22.67 0.27 6.64
C LEU A 38 -22.84 -1.26 6.64
N ASN A 39 -22.72 -1.87 5.46
CA ASN A 39 -22.62 -3.33 5.33
C ASN A 39 -21.15 -3.74 5.52
N LEU A 40 -20.86 -4.48 6.59
CA LEU A 40 -19.50 -4.95 6.91
C LEU A 40 -19.16 -6.28 6.20
N GLY A 41 -20.15 -6.91 5.57
CA GLY A 41 -19.95 -8.10 4.74
C GLY A 41 -19.90 -9.41 5.53
N ARG A 42 -19.39 -10.46 4.88
CA ARG A 42 -19.30 -11.83 5.42
C ARG A 42 -18.06 -12.03 6.29
N HIS A 43 -16.95 -11.38 5.90
CA HIS A 43 -15.66 -11.49 6.56
C HIS A 43 -15.42 -10.26 7.42
N PHE A 44 -15.90 -10.31 8.66
CA PHE A 44 -15.64 -9.27 9.64
C PHE A 44 -14.62 -9.76 10.68
N PRO A 45 -13.40 -9.18 10.72
CA PRO A 45 -12.28 -9.76 11.46
C PRO A 45 -12.28 -9.44 12.97
N VAL A 46 -13.23 -8.62 13.46
CA VAL A 46 -13.24 -8.18 14.86
C VAL A 46 -14.08 -9.13 15.72
N ALA A 47 -13.45 -9.69 16.76
CA ALA A 47 -14.11 -10.56 17.72
C ALA A 47 -15.28 -9.86 18.43
N GLN A 48 -16.32 -10.61 18.76
CA GLN A 48 -17.56 -10.09 19.35
C GLN A 48 -17.34 -9.31 20.65
N ALA A 49 -16.35 -9.73 21.46
CA ALA A 49 -15.96 -9.04 22.69
C ALA A 49 -15.55 -7.57 22.48
N HIS A 50 -15.11 -7.20 21.29
CA HIS A 50 -14.66 -5.84 20.97
C HIS A 50 -15.70 -5.00 20.23
N TRP A 51 -16.91 -5.51 19.96
CA TRP A 51 -17.90 -4.79 19.15
C TRP A 51 -18.40 -3.50 19.80
N SER A 52 -18.64 -3.51 21.12
CA SER A 52 -19.05 -2.31 21.87
C SER A 52 -17.96 -1.25 21.83
N ALA A 53 -16.72 -1.64 22.17
CA ALA A 53 -15.55 -0.77 22.14
C ALA A 53 -15.31 -0.18 20.74
N LEU A 54 -15.45 -1.01 19.69
CA LEU A 54 -15.36 -0.56 18.29
C LEU A 54 -16.43 0.47 17.95
N CYS A 55 -17.70 0.25 18.34
CA CYS A 55 -18.79 1.19 18.06
C CYS A 55 -18.58 2.52 18.76
N ALA A 56 -18.17 2.51 20.04
CA ALA A 56 -17.83 3.72 20.79
C ALA A 56 -16.67 4.47 20.11
N ARG A 57 -15.64 3.75 19.66
CA ARG A 57 -14.50 4.34 18.97
C ARG A 57 -14.86 4.93 17.61
N ILE A 58 -15.79 4.33 16.87
CA ILE A 58 -16.32 4.89 15.62
C ILE A 58 -17.08 6.19 15.90
N GLU A 59 -17.97 6.19 16.90
CA GLU A 59 -18.73 7.40 17.26
C GLU A 59 -17.82 8.55 17.68
N GLN A 60 -16.79 8.25 18.46
CA GLN A 60 -15.78 9.21 18.88
C GLN A 60 -15.05 9.86 17.69
N ARG A 61 -14.66 9.05 16.69
CA ARG A 61 -14.01 9.58 15.48
C ARG A 61 -14.97 10.42 14.63
N LEU A 62 -16.25 10.06 14.59
CA LEU A 62 -17.27 10.81 13.85
C LEU A 62 -17.67 12.11 14.56
N SER A 63 -17.58 12.18 15.90
CA SER A 63 -17.90 13.39 16.66
C SER A 63 -16.73 14.38 16.73
N GLY A 64 -15.54 14.00 16.23
CA GLY A 64 -14.33 14.82 16.35
C GLY A 64 -13.78 14.90 17.77
N GLN A 65 -14.32 14.15 18.73
CA GLN A 65 -13.85 14.16 20.11
C GLN A 65 -12.59 13.31 20.25
N ALA A 66 -11.47 13.93 20.62
CA ALA A 66 -10.28 13.17 21.02
C ALA A 66 -10.56 12.38 22.31
N ALA A 67 -10.00 11.18 22.44
CA ALA A 67 -10.01 10.48 23.72
C ALA A 67 -9.09 11.24 24.67
N LEU A 68 -9.64 11.80 25.75
CA LEU A 68 -8.85 12.42 26.81
C LEU A 68 -7.97 11.41 27.55
N PHE A 69 -8.33 10.12 27.51
CA PHE A 69 -7.58 9.02 28.08
C PHE A 69 -7.62 7.82 27.11
N ASP A 70 -6.44 7.40 26.62
CA ASP A 70 -6.25 5.98 26.33
C ASP A 70 -6.30 5.31 27.71
N GLU A 71 -7.36 4.57 28.04
CA GLU A 71 -7.46 3.95 29.36
C GLU A 71 -6.22 3.07 29.63
N GLU A 72 -5.33 3.62 30.45
CA GLU A 72 -4.31 2.94 31.24
C GLU A 72 -3.51 1.86 30.49
N GLY A 73 -2.81 2.24 29.41
CA GLY A 73 -1.80 1.36 28.79
C GLY A 73 -2.33 0.03 28.23
N LYS A 74 -3.65 -0.16 28.19
CA LYS A 74 -4.37 -1.26 27.53
C LYS A 74 -5.23 -0.67 26.40
N GLY A 75 -4.58 0.03 25.48
CA GLY A 75 -5.24 0.51 24.26
C GLY A 75 -5.98 -0.64 23.55
N LEU A 76 -7.06 -0.31 22.84
CA LEU A 76 -7.76 -1.27 22.00
C LEU A 76 -6.74 -2.01 21.11
N PRO A 77 -6.92 -3.31 20.85
CA PRO A 77 -6.03 -4.02 19.95
C PRO A 77 -5.91 -3.27 18.63
N LEU A 78 -4.68 -3.13 18.11
CA LEU A 78 -4.40 -2.32 16.91
C LEU A 78 -5.28 -2.68 15.71
N ALA A 79 -5.73 -3.93 15.61
CA ALA A 79 -6.67 -4.38 14.59
C ALA A 79 -8.06 -3.71 14.73
N VAL A 80 -8.55 -3.50 15.96
CA VAL A 80 -9.83 -2.86 16.25
C VAL A 80 -9.74 -1.36 15.99
N GLU A 81 -8.65 -0.69 16.42
CA GLU A 81 -8.41 0.72 16.10
C GLU A 81 -8.40 0.98 14.58
N ARG A 82 -7.67 0.15 13.84
CA ARG A 82 -7.63 0.22 12.37
C ARG A 82 -9.00 0.02 11.75
N GLN A 83 -9.79 -0.92 12.28
CA GLN A 83 -11.13 -1.15 11.78
C GLN A 83 -12.06 0.03 12.11
N ALA A 84 -11.92 0.65 13.29
CA ALA A 84 -12.67 1.85 13.66
C ALA A 84 -12.37 3.01 12.71
N GLU A 85 -11.08 3.27 12.45
CA GLU A 85 -10.63 4.29 11.51
C GLU A 85 -11.16 4.02 10.09
N ARG A 86 -11.07 2.77 9.60
CA ARG A 86 -11.59 2.38 8.28
C ARG A 86 -13.10 2.62 8.16
N ILE A 87 -13.87 2.23 9.16
CA ILE A 87 -15.33 2.38 9.14
C ILE A 87 -15.70 3.86 9.22
N ALA A 88 -15.05 4.63 10.10
CA ALA A 88 -15.29 6.08 10.22
C ALA A 88 -14.96 6.81 8.91
N ALA A 89 -13.81 6.52 8.28
CA ALA A 89 -13.42 7.10 7.00
C ALA A 89 -14.45 6.82 5.89
N ARG A 90 -14.98 5.59 5.81
CA ARG A 90 -16.04 5.25 4.85
C ARG A 90 -17.33 6.01 5.10
N LEU A 91 -17.76 6.12 6.35
CA LEU A 91 -18.97 6.86 6.70
C LEU A 91 -18.83 8.35 6.39
N LEU A 92 -17.64 8.93 6.62
CA LEU A 92 -17.35 10.32 6.27
C LEU A 92 -17.34 10.52 4.74
N ALA A 93 -16.76 9.59 3.98
CA ALA A 93 -16.78 9.64 2.51
C ALA A 93 -18.20 9.53 1.93
N GLU A 94 -19.07 8.68 2.51
CA GLU A 94 -20.48 8.60 2.11
C GLU A 94 -21.29 9.86 2.49
N GLN A 95 -20.92 10.55 3.57
CA GLN A 95 -21.57 11.79 4.01
C GLN A 95 -21.11 13.02 3.23
N GLY A 96 -19.86 13.05 2.80
CA GLY A 96 -19.24 14.20 2.13
C GLY A 96 -19.86 14.54 0.78
N GLY A 97 -20.57 13.60 0.15
CA GLY A 97 -21.15 13.76 -1.18
C GLY A 97 -20.08 13.92 -2.26
N THR A 98 -20.21 13.20 -3.38
CA THR A 98 -19.47 13.58 -4.58
C THR A 98 -20.09 14.90 -5.04
N PRO A 99 -19.36 16.03 -5.10
CA PRO A 99 -19.88 17.19 -5.80
C PRO A 99 -20.21 16.73 -7.22
N ALA A 100 -21.44 17.01 -7.66
CA ALA A 100 -21.84 16.70 -9.03
C ALA A 100 -20.78 17.27 -9.99
N PRO A 101 -20.42 16.55 -11.07
CA PRO A 101 -19.45 17.07 -12.02
C PRO A 101 -19.92 18.45 -12.46
N ALA A 102 -19.14 19.48 -12.14
CA ALA A 102 -19.40 20.82 -12.64
C ALA A 102 -19.32 20.71 -14.16
N ASP A 103 -20.46 20.92 -14.83
CA ASP A 103 -20.55 20.89 -16.28
C ASP A 103 -19.43 21.73 -16.88
N ALA A 104 -18.57 21.09 -17.65
CA ALA A 104 -17.45 21.71 -18.35
C ALA A 104 -17.99 22.68 -19.41
N GLY A 105 -18.28 23.92 -19.03
CA GLY A 105 -18.74 24.96 -19.95
C GLY A 105 -19.43 26.16 -19.31
N GLY A 106 -19.86 26.08 -18.05
CA GLY A 106 -20.44 27.21 -17.34
C GLY A 106 -19.39 27.99 -16.55
N VAL A 107 -19.17 29.26 -16.89
CA VAL A 107 -18.55 30.21 -15.95
C VAL A 107 -19.38 30.16 -14.67
N PRO A 108 -18.80 29.94 -13.46
CA PRO A 108 -19.57 29.89 -12.22
C PRO A 108 -20.05 31.32 -11.87
N GLY A 109 -21.11 31.76 -12.54
CA GLY A 109 -21.87 32.95 -12.23
C GLY A 109 -23.00 32.60 -11.29
N GLY A 110 -22.78 32.79 -9.99
CA GLY A 110 -23.81 32.62 -8.96
C GLY A 110 -23.19 32.21 -7.63
N GLY A 111 -23.00 33.20 -6.75
CA GLY A 111 -22.46 33.13 -5.38
C GLY A 111 -22.10 31.74 -4.86
N GLY A 112 -20.81 31.41 -4.89
CA GLY A 112 -20.30 30.23 -4.20
C GLY A 112 -20.65 30.31 -2.71
N ASP A 113 -21.05 29.18 -2.13
CA ASP A 113 -21.16 29.01 -0.68
C ASP A 113 -19.75 29.03 -0.07
N VAL A 114 -19.23 30.24 0.15
CA VAL A 114 -17.93 30.46 0.78
C VAL A 114 -18.13 30.44 2.28
N GLN A 115 -17.65 29.37 2.92
CA GLN A 115 -17.65 29.26 4.38
C GLN A 115 -16.25 29.49 4.93
N SER A 116 -16.15 30.28 5.99
CA SER A 116 -14.91 30.45 6.74
C SER A 116 -14.68 29.23 7.63
N VAL A 117 -13.57 28.54 7.42
CA VAL A 117 -13.17 27.38 8.22
C VAL A 117 -11.88 27.71 8.96
N ASP A 118 -11.84 27.38 10.25
CA ASP A 118 -10.60 27.46 11.03
C ASP A 118 -9.66 26.32 10.62
N VAL A 119 -8.54 26.67 9.99
CA VAL A 119 -7.57 25.70 9.47
C VAL A 119 -6.90 24.91 10.60
N ASP A 120 -6.73 25.51 11.78
CA ASP A 120 -6.10 24.86 12.93
C ASP A 120 -7.02 23.83 13.60
N SER A 121 -8.33 23.92 13.31
CA SER A 121 -9.33 22.94 13.76
C SER A 121 -9.42 21.69 12.87
N LEU A 122 -8.77 21.69 11.69
CA LEU A 122 -8.89 20.61 10.72
C LEU A 122 -8.11 19.36 11.16
N SER A 123 -8.80 18.21 11.15
CA SER A 123 -8.18 16.90 11.38
C SER A 123 -8.23 16.03 10.13
N LEU A 124 -7.09 15.40 9.79
CA LEU A 124 -7.02 14.48 8.66
C LEU A 124 -7.45 13.07 9.09
N VAL A 125 -8.45 12.52 8.42
CA VAL A 125 -8.86 11.13 8.59
C VAL A 125 -8.28 10.32 7.43
N ARG A 126 -7.36 9.40 7.72
CA ARG A 126 -6.74 8.48 6.75
C ARG A 126 -6.11 9.21 5.53
N PRO A 127 -5.12 10.10 5.74
CA PRO A 127 -4.50 10.85 4.65
C PRO A 127 -3.82 9.93 3.64
N ARG A 128 -4.00 10.22 2.35
CA ARG A 128 -3.44 9.45 1.22
C ARG A 128 -2.65 10.33 0.25
N SER A 129 -1.62 9.78 -0.37
CA SER A 129 -0.90 10.41 -1.47
C SER A 129 -1.61 10.20 -2.80
N VAL A 130 -1.70 11.24 -3.64
CA VAL A 130 -2.28 11.15 -4.99
C VAL A 130 -1.29 11.61 -6.08
N GLY A 131 -0.12 12.13 -5.71
CA GLY A 131 0.83 12.75 -6.64
C GLY A 131 1.41 11.78 -7.67
N VAL A 132 2.24 10.84 -7.22
CA VAL A 132 2.88 9.85 -8.12
C VAL A 132 1.84 8.88 -8.67
N GLU A 133 0.81 8.57 -7.88
CA GLU A 133 -0.31 7.72 -8.26
C GLU A 133 -1.03 8.24 -9.50
N GLN A 134 -1.43 9.52 -9.50
CA GLN A 134 -2.14 10.14 -10.61
C GLN A 134 -1.27 10.22 -11.86
N LEU A 135 0.00 10.62 -11.70
CA LEU A 135 0.93 10.72 -12.82
C LEU A 135 1.21 9.35 -13.45
N ALA A 136 1.43 8.33 -12.61
CA ALA A 136 1.63 6.97 -13.07
C ALA A 136 0.40 6.43 -13.79
N LEU A 137 -0.80 6.64 -13.22
CA LEU A 137 -2.05 6.21 -13.86
C LEU A 137 -2.27 6.91 -15.21
N TRP A 138 -1.99 8.21 -15.29
CA TRP A 138 -2.02 8.95 -16.56
C TRP A 138 -1.04 8.33 -17.58
N ALA A 139 0.20 8.04 -17.19
CA ALA A 139 1.19 7.42 -18.07
C ALA A 139 0.77 6.02 -18.55
N LEU A 140 0.17 5.21 -17.66
CA LEU A 140 -0.35 3.88 -18.00
C LEU A 140 -1.51 3.96 -19.01
N ARG A 141 -2.35 5.00 -18.92
CA ARG A 141 -3.41 5.27 -19.90
C ARG A 141 -2.85 5.72 -21.25
N GLN A 142 -1.83 6.57 -21.27
CA GLN A 142 -1.16 6.93 -22.54
C GLN A 142 -0.54 5.71 -23.23
N ALA A 143 0.01 4.79 -22.42
CA ALA A 143 0.53 3.51 -22.89
C ALA A 143 -0.57 2.51 -23.30
N GLY A 144 -1.86 2.82 -23.12
CA GLY A 144 -2.99 1.93 -23.42
C GLY A 144 -2.95 0.62 -22.64
N LEU A 145 -2.36 0.62 -21.44
CA LEU A 145 -2.13 -0.62 -20.69
C LEU A 145 -3.43 -1.16 -20.09
N GLU A 146 -4.34 -0.28 -19.66
CA GLU A 146 -5.62 -0.71 -19.06
C GLU A 146 -6.45 -1.54 -20.06
N GLU A 147 -6.55 -1.04 -21.30
CA GLU A 147 -7.22 -1.68 -22.42
C GLU A 147 -6.54 -2.99 -22.82
N GLN A 148 -5.22 -3.00 -22.85
CA GLN A 148 -4.46 -4.21 -23.17
C GLN A 148 -4.65 -5.31 -22.11
N LEU A 149 -4.65 -4.96 -20.82
CA LEU A 149 -4.93 -5.92 -19.75
C LEU A 149 -6.37 -6.46 -19.86
N GLN A 150 -7.33 -5.63 -20.27
CA GLN A 150 -8.69 -6.07 -20.55
C GLN A 150 -8.77 -7.01 -21.76
N ALA A 151 -8.09 -6.68 -22.85
CA ALA A 151 -8.04 -7.50 -24.07
C ALA A 151 -7.41 -8.88 -23.82
N LEU A 152 -6.44 -8.97 -22.91
CA LEU A 152 -5.84 -10.22 -22.45
C LEU A 152 -6.74 -11.03 -21.49
N GLY A 153 -7.94 -10.53 -21.16
CA GLY A 153 -8.94 -11.25 -20.37
C GLY A 153 -8.79 -11.13 -18.85
N LEU A 154 -8.02 -10.16 -18.35
CA LEU A 154 -7.91 -9.95 -16.90
C LEU A 154 -9.21 -9.37 -16.34
N THR A 155 -9.68 -9.96 -15.24
CA THR A 155 -10.86 -9.48 -14.48
C THR A 155 -10.59 -8.13 -13.81
N GLY A 156 -11.64 -7.39 -13.43
CA GLY A 156 -11.50 -6.10 -12.74
C GLY A 156 -10.51 -6.12 -11.55
N PRO A 157 -10.63 -7.07 -10.60
CA PRO A 157 -9.67 -7.18 -9.49
C PRO A 157 -8.24 -7.49 -9.93
N GLN A 158 -8.05 -8.28 -11.00
CA GLN A 158 -6.72 -8.57 -11.55
C GLN A 158 -6.13 -7.33 -12.23
N ARG A 159 -6.92 -6.57 -12.99
CA ARG A 159 -6.46 -5.32 -13.61
C ARG A 159 -6.07 -4.30 -12.54
N ALA A 160 -6.90 -4.10 -11.52
CA ALA A 160 -6.59 -3.21 -10.41
C ALA A 160 -5.31 -3.64 -9.65
N ALA A 161 -5.14 -4.95 -9.42
CA ALA A 161 -3.91 -5.49 -8.84
C ALA A 161 -2.67 -5.25 -9.72
N ALA A 162 -2.81 -5.39 -11.04
CA ALA A 162 -1.71 -5.17 -12.00
C ALA A 162 -1.29 -3.70 -12.02
N LEU A 163 -2.25 -2.78 -12.12
CA LEU A 163 -2.00 -1.33 -12.03
C LEU A 163 -1.39 -0.97 -10.67
N GLY A 164 -1.94 -1.51 -9.58
CA GLY A 164 -1.41 -1.31 -8.23
C GLY A 164 0.03 -1.77 -8.07
N LEU A 165 0.41 -2.91 -8.67
CA LEU A 165 1.79 -3.39 -8.67
C LEU A 165 2.72 -2.43 -9.42
N ILE A 166 2.34 -2.01 -10.63
CA ILE A 166 3.19 -1.17 -11.48
C ILE A 166 3.36 0.22 -10.85
N VAL A 167 2.27 0.85 -10.42
CA VAL A 167 2.31 2.16 -9.77
C VAL A 167 3.11 2.10 -8.47
N ALA A 168 2.98 1.03 -7.68
CA ALA A 168 3.79 0.86 -6.47
C ALA A 168 5.28 0.72 -6.78
N ARG A 169 5.67 0.07 -7.89
CA ARG A 169 7.08 0.02 -8.32
C ARG A 169 7.62 1.40 -8.69
N MET A 170 6.77 2.32 -9.15
CA MET A 170 7.16 3.71 -9.45
C MET A 170 7.21 4.59 -8.19
N ALA A 171 6.25 4.44 -7.28
CA ALA A 171 6.09 5.34 -6.12
C ALA A 171 6.78 4.87 -4.84
N ALA A 172 6.75 3.56 -4.55
CA ALA A 172 7.23 2.98 -3.29
C ALA A 172 7.71 1.53 -3.51
N PRO A 173 8.83 1.33 -4.25
CA PRO A 173 9.29 -0.01 -4.62
C PRO A 173 9.58 -0.88 -3.39
N GLY A 174 9.07 -2.10 -3.39
CA GLY A 174 9.22 -3.06 -2.30
C GLY A 174 8.72 -4.44 -2.69
N SER A 175 8.64 -5.35 -1.71
CA SER A 175 7.99 -6.65 -1.91
C SER A 175 6.48 -6.49 -2.13
N GLU A 176 5.81 -7.49 -2.70
CA GLU A 176 4.35 -7.47 -2.91
C GLU A 176 3.59 -7.26 -1.60
N ARG A 177 4.14 -7.78 -0.49
CA ARG A 177 3.61 -7.52 0.85
C ARG A 177 3.73 -6.04 1.24
N ALA A 178 4.86 -5.40 0.95
CA ALA A 178 5.05 -3.98 1.18
C ALA A 178 4.15 -3.14 0.26
N THR A 179 4.02 -3.52 -1.01
CA THR A 179 3.09 -2.94 -1.98
C THR A 179 1.64 -2.99 -1.48
N TYR A 180 1.18 -4.15 -0.99
CA TYR A 180 -0.16 -4.26 -0.41
C TYR A 180 -0.36 -3.29 0.76
N GLN A 181 0.60 -3.19 1.66
CA GLN A 181 0.52 -2.27 2.80
C GLN A 181 0.50 -0.80 2.35
N TRP A 182 1.28 -0.45 1.32
CA TRP A 182 1.33 0.88 0.76
C TRP A 182 0.00 1.24 0.07
N LEU A 183 -0.54 0.38 -0.79
CA LEU A 183 -1.86 0.55 -1.42
C LEU A 183 -2.98 0.70 -0.38
N ALA A 184 -2.97 -0.16 0.64
CA ALA A 184 -3.99 -0.15 1.68
C ALA A 184 -3.94 1.08 2.60
N ARG A 185 -2.78 1.70 2.83
CA ARG A 185 -2.62 2.71 3.91
C ARG A 185 -2.11 4.07 3.51
N ARG A 186 -1.34 4.18 2.42
CA ARG A 186 -0.63 5.42 2.06
C ARG A 186 -1.06 5.94 0.70
N SER A 187 -1.24 5.04 -0.26
CA SER A 187 -1.62 5.41 -1.61
C SER A 187 -3.09 5.80 -1.72
N GLY A 188 -3.39 6.80 -2.53
CA GLY A 188 -4.72 7.22 -2.97
C GLY A 188 -5.14 6.56 -4.28
N LEU A 189 -4.37 5.58 -4.77
CA LEU A 189 -4.65 4.89 -6.03
C LEU A 189 -5.97 4.11 -5.99
N GLY A 190 -6.38 3.62 -4.82
CA GLY A 190 -7.66 2.93 -4.66
C GLY A 190 -8.84 3.85 -4.94
N GLU A 191 -8.75 5.09 -4.47
CA GLU A 191 -9.74 6.13 -4.71
C GLU A 191 -9.78 6.54 -6.19
N LEU A 192 -8.62 6.65 -6.86
CA LEU A 192 -8.54 6.95 -8.30
C LEU A 192 -9.11 5.83 -9.20
N LEU A 193 -8.97 4.58 -8.78
CA LEU A 193 -9.44 3.40 -9.52
C LEU A 193 -10.83 2.93 -9.06
N GLU A 194 -11.41 3.57 -8.06
CA GLU A 194 -12.64 3.14 -7.39
C GLU A 194 -12.57 1.69 -6.86
N VAL A 195 -11.39 1.29 -6.36
CA VAL A 195 -11.12 -0.05 -5.84
C VAL A 195 -10.62 0.00 -4.39
N ASP A 196 -11.26 -0.79 -3.54
CA ASP A 196 -10.77 -1.02 -2.18
C ASP A 196 -9.69 -2.12 -2.14
N PHE A 197 -8.43 -1.70 -2.25
CA PHE A 197 -7.28 -2.60 -2.10
C PHE A 197 -7.20 -3.27 -0.72
N GLU A 198 -7.76 -2.68 0.33
CA GLU A 198 -7.75 -3.27 1.67
C GLU A 198 -8.82 -4.39 1.81
N ALA A 199 -9.84 -4.41 0.94
CA ALA A 199 -10.77 -5.54 0.82
C ALA A 199 -10.22 -6.67 -0.06
N MET A 200 -9.24 -6.36 -0.92
CA MET A 200 -8.58 -7.34 -1.78
C MET A 200 -7.70 -8.29 -0.95
N SER A 201 -7.71 -9.58 -1.30
CA SER A 201 -6.76 -10.54 -0.73
C SER A 201 -5.33 -10.18 -1.13
N PRO A 202 -4.35 -10.13 -0.20
CA PRO A 202 -2.95 -9.90 -0.56
C PRO A 202 -2.41 -10.91 -1.58
N MET A 203 -2.95 -12.14 -1.58
CA MET A 203 -2.59 -13.20 -2.53
C MET A 203 -2.94 -12.83 -3.97
N GLN A 204 -3.88 -11.91 -4.17
CA GLN A 204 -4.26 -11.42 -5.50
C GLN A 204 -3.08 -10.74 -6.20
N LEU A 205 -2.23 -10.01 -5.47
CA LEU A 205 -1.05 -9.36 -6.06
C LEU A 205 -0.05 -10.40 -6.60
N TYR A 206 0.21 -11.46 -5.82
CA TYR A 206 1.09 -12.56 -6.25
C TYR A 206 0.54 -13.27 -7.50
N ARG A 207 -0.73 -13.70 -7.45
CA ARG A 207 -1.38 -14.36 -8.60
C ARG A 207 -1.42 -13.49 -9.84
N THR A 208 -1.62 -12.18 -9.66
CA THR A 208 -1.63 -11.23 -10.78
C THR A 208 -0.25 -11.10 -11.40
N SER A 209 0.83 -11.16 -10.61
CA SER A 209 2.20 -11.17 -11.15
C SER A 209 2.44 -12.38 -12.04
N ASP A 210 1.97 -13.56 -11.64
CA ASP A 210 2.04 -14.77 -12.48
C ASP A 210 1.25 -14.62 -13.79
N ILE A 211 0.08 -13.97 -13.72
CA ILE A 211 -0.73 -13.68 -14.91
C ILE A 211 0.03 -12.76 -15.87
N LEU A 212 0.62 -11.67 -15.35
CA LEU A 212 1.42 -10.74 -16.16
C LEU A 212 2.60 -11.46 -16.84
N LEU A 213 3.28 -12.35 -16.12
CA LEU A 213 4.40 -13.12 -16.67
C LEU A 213 3.95 -14.05 -17.80
N ARG A 214 2.78 -14.68 -17.70
CA ARG A 214 2.23 -15.52 -18.78
C ARG A 214 1.94 -14.73 -20.06
N HIS A 215 1.56 -13.46 -19.94
CA HIS A 215 1.30 -12.57 -21.08
C HIS A 215 2.49 -11.67 -21.46
N ARG A 216 3.69 -11.97 -20.95
CA ARG A 216 4.90 -11.14 -21.13
C ARG A 216 5.11 -10.68 -22.56
N ALA A 217 5.16 -11.59 -23.53
CA ALA A 217 5.46 -11.25 -24.92
C ALA A 217 4.42 -10.26 -25.52
N ALA A 218 3.14 -10.46 -25.23
CA ALA A 218 2.07 -9.59 -25.70
C ALA A 218 2.13 -8.19 -25.04
N LEU A 219 2.46 -8.14 -23.75
CA LEU A 219 2.62 -6.88 -23.00
C LEU A 219 3.86 -6.10 -23.46
N GLU A 220 5.00 -6.77 -23.60
CA GLU A 220 6.25 -6.18 -24.10
C GLU A 220 6.06 -5.63 -25.51
N GLY A 221 5.45 -6.39 -26.42
CA GLY A 221 5.16 -5.95 -27.78
C GLY A 221 4.24 -4.73 -27.84
N HIS A 222 3.15 -4.73 -27.06
CA HIS A 222 2.23 -3.60 -26.97
C HIS A 222 2.91 -2.33 -26.44
N LEU A 223 3.61 -2.45 -25.31
CA LEU A 223 4.30 -1.32 -24.69
C LEU A 223 5.41 -0.77 -25.59
N PHE A 224 6.18 -1.65 -26.24
CA PHE A 224 7.21 -1.25 -27.19
C PHE A 224 6.62 -0.47 -28.36
N ALA A 225 5.52 -0.97 -28.96
CA ALA A 225 4.85 -0.29 -30.06
C ALA A 225 4.29 1.08 -29.64
N ARG A 226 3.56 1.16 -28.51
CA ARG A 226 2.99 2.43 -28.03
C ARG A 226 4.05 3.45 -27.64
N VAL A 227 5.11 3.04 -26.94
CA VAL A 227 6.18 3.96 -26.55
C VAL A 227 6.95 4.43 -27.78
N SER A 228 7.19 3.55 -28.76
CA SER A 228 7.84 3.94 -30.02
C SER A 228 7.02 4.97 -30.80
N ASP A 229 5.70 4.81 -30.82
CA ASP A 229 4.77 5.76 -31.44
C ASP A 229 4.72 7.10 -30.68
N LEU A 230 4.54 7.07 -29.36
CA LEU A 230 4.43 8.27 -28.52
C LEU A 230 5.68 9.17 -28.56
N PHE A 231 6.87 8.57 -28.66
CA PHE A 231 8.14 9.30 -28.61
C PHE A 231 8.90 9.30 -29.94
N ALA A 232 8.33 8.75 -31.01
CA ALA A 232 8.99 8.56 -32.30
C ALA A 232 10.39 7.95 -32.15
N LEU A 233 10.49 6.87 -31.37
CA LEU A 233 11.79 6.27 -31.04
C LEU A 233 12.46 5.69 -32.29
N ALA A 234 13.77 5.94 -32.43
CA ALA A 234 14.63 5.25 -33.38
C ALA A 234 15.32 4.07 -32.65
N PRO A 235 14.81 2.83 -32.75
CA PRO A 235 15.34 1.72 -31.98
C PRO A 235 16.78 1.41 -32.41
N THR A 236 17.69 1.42 -31.44
CA THR A 236 19.09 1.00 -31.61
C THR A 236 19.35 -0.20 -30.71
N ILE A 237 19.93 -1.27 -31.26
CA ILE A 237 20.28 -2.46 -30.47
C ILE A 237 21.60 -2.19 -29.76
N THR A 238 21.55 -2.11 -28.43
CA THR A 238 22.75 -2.08 -27.59
C THR A 238 22.85 -3.40 -26.85
N LEU A 239 23.83 -4.22 -27.21
CA LEU A 239 24.10 -5.47 -26.50
C LEU A 239 24.87 -5.14 -25.22
N TYR A 240 24.28 -5.42 -24.07
CA TYR A 240 24.93 -5.32 -22.77
C TYR A 240 24.63 -6.59 -21.98
N ASP A 241 25.64 -7.14 -21.32
CA ASP A 241 25.50 -8.32 -20.45
C ASP A 241 25.66 -7.90 -19.00
N LEU A 242 24.66 -8.19 -18.17
CA LEU A 242 24.72 -7.99 -16.71
C LEU A 242 24.87 -9.36 -16.04
N THR A 243 26.05 -9.96 -16.19
CA THR A 243 26.41 -11.18 -15.46
C THR A 243 26.87 -10.82 -14.06
N ASN A 244 25.96 -10.92 -13.08
CA ASN A 244 26.33 -10.92 -11.66
C ASN A 244 26.86 -12.32 -11.31
N THR A 245 28.15 -12.44 -11.02
CA THR A 245 28.72 -13.70 -10.49
C THR A 245 28.38 -13.80 -9.00
N TYR A 246 27.33 -14.55 -8.66
CA TYR A 246 26.90 -14.80 -7.29
C TYR A 246 27.39 -16.18 -6.82
N PHE A 247 28.26 -16.19 -5.81
CA PHE A 247 28.69 -17.42 -5.14
C PHE A 247 28.09 -17.46 -3.73
N GLU A 248 27.26 -18.47 -3.44
CA GLU A 248 26.94 -18.88 -2.07
C GLU A 248 27.52 -20.26 -1.80
N GLY A 249 28.25 -20.38 -0.70
CA GLY A 249 28.78 -21.64 -0.19
C GLY A 249 29.57 -21.41 1.09
N GLU A 250 29.40 -22.29 2.08
CA GLU A 250 30.36 -22.40 3.18
C GLU A 250 31.59 -23.12 2.64
N ALA A 251 32.66 -22.37 2.34
CA ALA A 251 33.94 -23.00 2.04
C ALA A 251 34.37 -23.82 3.28
N PRO A 252 34.63 -25.13 3.16
CA PRO A 252 35.14 -25.90 4.28
C PRO A 252 36.48 -25.30 4.70
N VAL A 253 36.51 -24.73 5.90
CA VAL A 253 37.75 -24.24 6.52
C VAL A 253 38.63 -25.46 6.76
N LYS A 254 39.62 -25.70 5.89
CA LYS A 254 40.68 -26.65 6.19
C LYS A 254 41.40 -26.14 7.44
N SER A 255 41.26 -26.86 8.55
CA SER A 255 41.90 -26.60 9.82
C SER A 255 43.42 -26.59 9.63
N GLY A 256 44.04 -25.40 9.67
CA GLY A 256 45.50 -25.28 9.62
C GLY A 256 46.06 -23.95 9.11
N ARG A 257 45.24 -23.06 8.52
CA ARG A 257 45.73 -21.71 8.15
C ARG A 257 44.67 -20.65 8.45
N ALA A 258 45.09 -19.62 9.20
CA ALA A 258 44.24 -18.50 9.54
C ALA A 258 43.63 -17.85 8.28
N PRO A 259 42.34 -17.51 8.26
CA PRO A 259 41.74 -16.82 7.13
C PRO A 259 42.32 -15.41 7.04
N ARG A 260 42.98 -15.10 5.91
CA ARG A 260 43.23 -13.70 5.55
C ARG A 260 41.87 -13.07 5.23
N PRO A 261 41.51 -11.92 5.82
CA PRO A 261 40.34 -11.19 5.36
C PRO A 261 40.59 -10.79 3.90
N LEU A 262 39.74 -11.24 3.00
CA LEU A 262 39.60 -10.63 1.69
C LEU A 262 39.08 -9.21 1.95
N GLN A 263 39.98 -8.24 1.92
CA GLN A 263 39.60 -6.85 1.77
C GLN A 263 38.80 -6.77 0.46
N GLY A 264 37.48 -6.62 0.58
CA GLY A 264 36.69 -6.12 -0.53
C GLY A 264 37.28 -4.78 -0.91
N ALA A 265 38.02 -4.73 -2.02
CA ALA A 265 38.35 -3.49 -2.66
C ALA A 265 37.01 -2.89 -3.13
N ALA A 266 36.43 -2.03 -2.29
CA ALA A 266 35.60 -0.96 -2.81
C ALA A 266 36.51 -0.14 -3.72
N GLN A 267 36.55 -0.50 -4.99
CA GLN A 267 37.16 0.35 -6.00
C GLN A 267 36.37 1.65 -5.98
N ARG A 268 36.98 2.68 -5.39
CA ARG A 268 36.59 4.06 -5.61
C ARG A 268 36.53 4.25 -7.13
N LEU A 269 35.41 4.77 -7.63
CA LEU A 269 35.36 5.33 -8.98
C LEU A 269 36.61 6.20 -9.18
N PRO A 270 37.37 6.04 -10.28
CA PRO A 270 38.43 6.98 -10.58
C PRO A 270 37.78 8.35 -10.79
N ALA A 271 38.34 9.37 -10.13
CA ALA A 271 38.04 10.75 -10.43
C ALA A 271 38.29 11.01 -11.92
N ALA A 272 37.34 11.66 -12.58
CA ALA A 272 37.49 12.10 -13.96
C ALA A 272 38.79 12.90 -14.11
N HIS A 273 39.71 12.40 -14.94
CA HIS A 273 40.85 13.21 -15.37
C HIS A 273 40.39 14.27 -16.38
N PRO A 274 40.88 15.52 -16.24
CA PRO A 274 40.47 16.62 -17.08
C PRO A 274 41.25 16.58 -18.40
N GLY A 275 40.55 16.68 -19.53
CA GLY A 275 41.19 16.94 -20.82
C GLY A 275 40.68 16.10 -21.98
N ALA A 276 39.49 16.42 -22.47
CA ALA A 276 39.16 16.30 -23.90
C ALA A 276 37.88 17.09 -24.19
N GLY A 277 38.07 18.28 -24.77
CA GLY A 277 37.11 19.05 -25.59
C GLY A 277 35.62 18.92 -25.34
N ALA A 278 35.09 19.76 -24.45
CA ALA A 278 33.67 20.06 -24.41
C ALA A 278 33.23 20.78 -25.71
N ARG A 279 32.44 20.09 -26.53
CA ARG A 279 31.41 20.72 -27.39
C ARG A 279 30.10 19.98 -27.22
N CYS A 280 29.52 20.12 -26.04
CA CYS A 280 28.10 19.85 -25.83
C CYS A 280 27.34 21.15 -26.16
N LEU A 281 26.79 21.21 -27.36
CA LEU A 281 25.81 22.23 -27.74
C LEU A 281 24.61 22.13 -26.79
N ARG A 282 24.52 23.09 -25.86
CA ARG A 282 23.29 23.37 -25.11
C ARG A 282 22.24 23.87 -26.10
N LEU A 283 21.27 23.04 -26.44
CA LEU A 283 19.94 23.50 -26.83
C LEU A 283 19.11 23.70 -25.55
N CYS A 284 19.29 24.85 -24.90
CA CYS A 284 18.26 25.43 -24.06
C CYS A 284 17.63 26.58 -24.86
N ALA A 285 16.43 26.35 -25.41
CA ALA A 285 15.57 27.44 -25.82
C ALA A 285 14.89 28.03 -24.56
N PRO A 286 14.76 29.36 -24.42
CA PRO A 286 14.13 30.00 -23.28
C PRO A 286 12.63 30.16 -23.53
N LEU A 287 11.78 29.60 -22.67
CA LEU A 287 10.43 30.14 -22.46
C LEU A 287 10.52 31.10 -21.27
N ALA A 288 10.90 32.33 -21.57
CA ALA A 288 10.72 33.47 -20.69
C ALA A 288 9.26 33.89 -20.72
N GLY A 289 8.62 34.00 -19.55
CA GLY A 289 7.35 34.68 -19.43
C GLY A 289 6.40 34.13 -18.38
N LEU A 290 6.81 34.11 -17.10
CA LEU A 290 5.92 34.30 -15.94
C LEU A 290 6.79 34.46 -14.69
N ARG A 291 6.85 35.70 -14.21
CA ARG A 291 7.69 36.15 -13.11
C ARG A 291 6.94 35.89 -11.80
N TRP A 292 7.22 34.79 -11.11
CA TRP A 292 6.79 34.60 -9.71
C TRP A 292 7.83 35.26 -8.80
N GLN A 293 7.47 36.40 -8.21
CA GLN A 293 8.22 37.03 -7.12
C GLN A 293 7.99 36.21 -5.84
N CYS A 294 8.95 35.39 -5.44
CA CYS A 294 9.05 34.95 -4.04
C CYS A 294 9.56 36.13 -3.21
N GLY A 295 8.65 36.74 -2.45
CA GLY A 295 9.00 37.72 -1.42
C GLY A 295 9.92 37.09 -0.38
N ARG A 296 10.99 37.82 -0.02
CA ARG A 296 11.78 37.53 1.18
C ARG A 296 10.90 37.77 2.40
N GLY A 297 10.57 36.70 3.12
CA GLY A 297 9.89 36.74 4.41
C GLY A 297 10.86 36.41 5.54
N ALA A 298 11.18 37.46 6.30
CA ALA A 298 11.71 37.55 7.67
C ALA A 298 12.29 36.32 8.39
N ASP A 299 13.51 36.50 8.91
CA ASP A 299 14.12 35.72 9.98
C ASP A 299 13.25 35.75 11.27
N PRO A 300 13.11 34.63 12.01
CA PRO A 300 12.49 34.66 13.33
C PRO A 300 13.44 35.24 14.40
N PRO A 301 12.92 35.98 15.41
CA PRO A 301 13.73 36.55 16.46
C PRO A 301 14.25 35.45 17.41
N GLY A 302 15.50 35.61 17.84
CA GLY A 302 16.14 34.70 18.77
C GLY A 302 15.59 34.83 20.18
N ASP A 303 15.09 33.72 20.71
CA ASP A 303 14.78 33.61 22.14
C ASP A 303 15.89 32.89 22.89
N ALA A 304 16.55 33.70 23.72
CA ALA A 304 17.47 33.28 24.75
C ALA A 304 16.67 32.68 25.92
N HIS A 305 16.72 31.37 26.12
CA HIS A 305 16.64 30.79 27.45
C HIS A 305 17.31 29.41 27.50
N ARG A 306 18.51 29.41 28.11
CA ARG A 306 19.33 28.22 28.37
C ARG A 306 19.22 27.91 29.87
N PRO A 307 18.80 26.71 30.30
CA PRO A 307 19.16 26.21 31.62
C PRO A 307 20.50 25.46 31.54
N ARG A 308 21.41 25.83 32.44
CA ARG A 308 22.69 25.16 32.70
C ARG A 308 22.46 23.88 33.51
N GLY A 309 23.25 22.84 33.20
CA GLY A 309 23.39 21.60 33.98
C GLY A 309 22.65 20.42 33.31
N ALA A 310 23.22 19.23 33.09
CA ALA A 310 24.37 18.61 33.71
C ALA A 310 24.93 17.48 32.80
N ARG A 311 26.25 17.32 32.87
CA ARG A 311 27.04 16.08 32.68
C ARG A 311 26.95 15.34 31.34
N ARG A 312 27.99 15.56 30.53
CA ARG A 312 28.51 14.59 29.56
C ARG A 312 28.81 13.27 30.28
N ARG A 313 28.18 12.18 29.85
CA ARG A 313 28.74 10.83 29.98
C ARG A 313 28.99 10.28 28.58
N ALA A 314 30.27 10.00 28.32
CA ALA A 314 30.74 9.26 27.18
C ALA A 314 30.21 7.82 27.27
N CYS A 315 29.61 7.33 26.20
CA CYS A 315 29.31 5.90 26.05
C CYS A 315 30.52 5.25 25.38
N GLY A 316 31.30 4.53 26.19
CA GLY A 316 32.38 3.67 25.77
C GLY A 316 31.88 2.34 25.20
N HIS A 317 32.79 1.69 24.47
CA HIS A 317 32.67 0.38 23.87
C HIS A 317 32.57 -0.79 24.88
N GLY A 318 31.61 -1.70 24.64
CA GLY A 318 31.64 -3.16 24.89
C GLY A 318 31.61 -3.67 26.35
N PRO A 319 31.39 -4.98 26.62
CA PRO A 319 31.27 -6.12 25.68
C PRO A 319 30.04 -7.05 25.92
N ARG A 320 29.97 -8.08 25.07
CA ARG A 320 29.03 -9.21 25.02
C ARG A 320 29.14 -10.10 26.28
N GLY A 321 28.00 -10.62 26.75
CA GLY A 321 27.91 -11.75 27.66
C GLY A 321 26.69 -12.60 27.33
N GLY A 322 26.91 -13.84 26.90
CA GLY A 322 25.86 -14.83 26.64
C GLY A 322 25.74 -15.80 27.82
N HIS A 323 24.52 -16.27 28.07
CA HIS A 323 24.27 -17.50 28.82
C HIS A 323 23.24 -18.35 28.09
N ARG A 324 23.69 -19.55 27.69
CA ARG A 324 22.88 -20.70 27.32
C ARG A 324 22.44 -21.43 28.59
N GLY A 325 21.21 -21.92 28.61
CA GLY A 325 20.71 -22.98 29.50
C GLY A 325 19.68 -23.81 28.74
N GLN A 326 20.01 -25.08 28.50
CA GLN A 326 19.27 -26.15 27.80
C GLN A 326 18.09 -26.71 28.66
N PRO A 327 17.32 -27.79 28.32
CA PRO A 327 17.46 -28.75 27.21
C PRO A 327 16.18 -29.20 26.46
N ARG A 328 16.45 -29.93 25.36
CA ARG A 328 15.54 -30.82 24.63
C ARG A 328 15.36 -32.14 25.40
N LEU A 329 14.15 -32.71 25.34
CA LEU A 329 13.91 -34.15 25.56
C LEU A 329 13.49 -34.79 24.23
N ALA A 330 14.13 -35.91 23.92
CA ALA A 330 13.86 -36.80 22.81
C ALA A 330 13.44 -38.17 23.35
N GLY A 331 12.56 -38.87 22.62
CA GLY A 331 12.18 -40.27 22.81
C GLY A 331 11.03 -40.58 21.84
N ARG A 332 11.26 -40.98 20.59
CA ARG A 332 11.58 -42.32 20.03
C ARG A 332 10.54 -43.41 20.29
N ALA A 333 9.86 -43.83 19.21
CA ALA A 333 9.38 -45.17 18.80
C ALA A 333 8.23 -44.93 17.80
N GLY A 334 8.02 -45.61 16.67
CA GLY A 334 8.56 -46.80 16.03
C GLY A 334 7.50 -47.22 15.00
N LEU A 335 7.94 -47.41 13.74
CA LEU A 335 7.44 -48.16 12.56
C LEU A 335 6.13 -49.02 12.66
N PRO A 336 5.48 -49.48 11.54
CA PRO A 336 6.05 -49.67 10.20
C PRO A 336 5.19 -49.28 8.97
N LEU A 337 5.88 -49.32 7.83
CA LEU A 337 5.39 -49.33 6.45
C LEU A 337 4.63 -50.62 6.12
N SER A 338 3.54 -50.51 5.35
CA SER A 338 2.99 -51.57 4.51
C SER A 338 2.39 -50.95 3.24
N GLY A 339 2.77 -51.51 2.08
CA GLY A 339 2.46 -51.01 0.76
C GLY A 339 1.05 -51.34 0.25
N GLY A 340 0.72 -50.78 -0.91
CA GLY A 340 -0.50 -51.11 -1.66
C GLY A 340 -0.90 -50.03 -2.67
N GLN A 341 -0.36 -50.08 -3.88
CA GLN A 341 -1.10 -49.71 -5.10
C GLN A 341 -1.80 -50.98 -5.64
N PRO A 342 -2.70 -50.93 -6.65
CA PRO A 342 -3.44 -49.82 -7.29
C PRO A 342 -4.95 -50.15 -7.45
N ARG A 343 -5.78 -49.22 -7.98
CA ARG A 343 -6.76 -49.47 -9.08
C ARG A 343 -7.66 -48.27 -9.38
N ALA A 344 -7.77 -47.96 -10.67
CA ALA A 344 -8.74 -47.06 -11.26
C ALA A 344 -10.12 -47.74 -11.43
N PRO A 345 -11.24 -47.00 -11.42
CA PRO A 345 -12.51 -47.47 -11.95
C PRO A 345 -12.76 -47.02 -13.42
N PRO A 346 -13.67 -47.70 -14.14
CA PRO A 346 -13.63 -47.82 -15.59
C PRO A 346 -14.38 -46.72 -16.36
N ARG A 347 -13.93 -46.51 -17.61
CA ARG A 347 -14.71 -45.91 -18.71
C ARG A 347 -15.66 -46.96 -19.29
N GLY A 348 -16.94 -46.61 -19.46
CA GLY A 348 -17.91 -47.27 -20.34
C GLY A 348 -18.94 -46.22 -20.80
N ARG A 349 -18.89 -45.81 -22.08
CA ARG A 349 -19.83 -46.13 -23.19
C ARG A 349 -21.25 -45.62 -22.91
N PHE A 350 -21.86 -44.71 -23.66
CA PHE A 350 -21.71 -44.29 -25.06
C PHE A 350 -21.38 -42.81 -25.23
#